data_AF-A0A959VDL0-F1
#
_entry.id   AF-A0A959VDL0-F1
#
_cell.length_a   1.000
_cell.length_b   1.000
_cell.length_c   1.000
_cell.angle_alpha   90.00
_cell.angle_beta   90.00
_cell.angle_gamma   90.00
#
_symmetry.space_group_name_H-M   'P 1'
#
loop_
_entity.id
_entity.type
_entity.pdbx_description
1 polymer ?
#
loop_
_entity_poly.entity_id
_entity_poly.type
_entity_poly.pdbx_seq_one_letter_code
_entity_poly.pdbx_strand_id
1 'polypeptide(L)'
;HYGTNPRCLDFVVLADSSWSLVPDSSKRVGNGAHGFDNANSDMHAIFYAYGPAFKVNYVSPTFENVDIYPLICEILGLEPASVDGKLEHVNGLLKY
;
A
#
# COMPACT_ATOMS: atom_id res chain seq x y z
N HIS A 1 9.03 3.32 3.45
CA HIS A 1 9.52 4.38 4.37
C HIS A 1 9.12 4.04 5.81
N TYR A 2 10.07 3.70 6.70
CA TYR A 2 9.80 3.37 8.11
C TYR A 2 11.02 3.79 8.98
N GLY A 3 10.81 4.23 10.22
CA GLY A 3 11.89 4.46 11.19
C GLY A 3 12.17 5.92 11.62
N THR A 4 11.48 6.92 11.09
CA THR A 4 11.71 8.34 11.46
C THR A 4 10.82 8.85 12.61
N ASN A 5 9.88 8.05 13.09
CA ASN A 5 8.96 8.42 14.15
C ASN A 5 9.43 7.85 15.50
N PRO A 6 9.32 8.58 16.64
CA PRO A 6 9.69 8.06 17.96
C PRO A 6 8.87 6.85 18.43
N ARG A 7 7.78 6.50 17.72
CA ARG A 7 7.03 5.25 17.96
C ARG A 7 7.65 4.03 17.25
N CYS A 8 8.59 4.24 16.35
CA CYS A 8 9.43 3.17 15.80
C CYS A 8 10.52 2.87 16.84
N LEU A 9 10.61 1.62 17.29
CA LEU A 9 11.63 1.18 18.25
C LEU A 9 13.02 1.13 17.59
N ASP A 10 14.05 1.02 18.43
CA ASP A 10 15.46 1.06 18.02
C ASP A 10 15.86 -0.06 17.04
N PHE A 11 15.19 -1.20 17.12
CA PHE A 11 15.45 -2.36 16.27
C PHE A 11 14.16 -2.86 15.60
N VAL A 12 14.27 -3.17 14.31
CA VAL A 12 13.23 -3.84 13.52
C VAL A 12 13.79 -5.17 13.07
N VAL A 13 13.05 -6.25 13.33
CA VAL A 13 13.36 -7.58 12.80
C VAL A 13 12.29 -7.93 11.79
N LEU A 14 12.69 -8.07 10.53
CA LEU A 14 11.80 -8.40 9.43
C LEU A 14 11.85 -9.91 9.18
N ALA A 15 10.71 -10.57 9.27
CA ALA A 15 10.60 -11.97 8.90
C ALA A 15 10.42 -12.10 7.38
N ASP A 16 11.00 -13.16 6.81
CA ASP A 16 10.64 -13.59 5.46
C ASP A 16 9.16 -13.96 5.39
N SER A 17 8.54 -13.84 4.21
CA SER A 17 7.14 -14.25 4.02
C SER A 17 6.91 -15.68 4.50
N SER A 18 5.77 -15.92 5.14
CA SER A 18 5.39 -17.19 5.78
C SER A 18 6.19 -17.60 7.03
N TRP A 19 7.17 -16.81 7.47
CA TRP A 19 7.81 -17.00 8.78
C TRP A 19 7.10 -16.22 9.88
N SER A 20 7.36 -16.56 11.13
CA SER A 20 6.89 -15.79 12.28
C SER A 20 7.95 -15.75 13.35
N LEU A 21 8.19 -14.56 13.89
CA LEU A 21 9.11 -14.34 15.00
C LEU A 21 8.30 -14.35 16.28
N VAL A 22 8.59 -15.32 17.15
CA VAL A 22 7.93 -15.47 18.45
C VAL A 22 8.98 -15.40 19.56
N PRO A 23 8.63 -14.86 20.73
CA PRO A 23 9.57 -14.78 21.85
C PRO A 23 9.93 -16.16 22.42
N ASP A 24 9.04 -17.15 22.28
CA ASP A 24 9.25 -18.51 22.78
C ASP A 24 8.40 -19.54 22.02
N SER A 25 8.80 -20.82 22.09
CA SER A 25 8.19 -21.93 21.34
C SER A 25 6.82 -22.40 21.86
N SER A 26 6.33 -21.87 22.99
CA SER A 26 4.97 -22.15 23.48
C SER A 26 3.90 -21.40 22.68
N LYS A 27 4.30 -20.35 21.94
CA LYS A 27 3.41 -19.60 21.06
C LYS A 27 3.11 -20.41 19.80
N ARG A 28 1.85 -20.81 19.64
CA ARG A 28 1.37 -21.38 18.39
C ARG A 28 1.26 -20.30 17.31
N VAL A 29 2.01 -20.50 16.24
CA VAL A 29 1.88 -19.82 14.95
C VAL A 29 1.40 -20.87 13.94
N GLY A 30 0.49 -20.51 13.02
CA GLY A 30 -0.05 -21.52 12.09
C GLY A 30 -1.29 -21.14 11.29
N ASN A 31 -1.74 -19.89 11.35
CA ASN A 31 -2.78 -19.38 10.45
C ASN A 31 -2.14 -18.43 9.42
N GLY A 32 -2.93 -17.95 8.46
CA GLY A 32 -2.50 -16.86 7.58
C GLY A 32 -2.05 -15.63 8.38
N ALA A 33 -0.98 -14.99 7.92
CA ALA A 33 -0.37 -13.83 8.54
C ALA A 33 -0.09 -12.74 7.49
N HIS A 34 0.17 -11.52 7.97
CA HIS A 34 0.50 -10.37 7.14
C HIS A 34 1.43 -9.42 7.92
N GLY A 35 1.91 -8.37 7.26
CA GLY A 35 2.85 -7.40 7.85
C GLY A 35 4.32 -7.69 7.54
N PHE A 36 4.57 -8.56 6.55
CA PHE A 36 5.89 -8.77 5.95
C PHE A 36 6.29 -7.56 5.08
N ASP A 37 7.41 -7.68 4.38
CA ASP A 37 7.83 -6.69 3.39
C ASP A 37 6.71 -6.42 2.38
N ASN A 38 6.35 -5.15 2.19
CA ASN A 38 5.29 -4.75 1.27
C ASN A 38 5.69 -4.95 -0.20
N ALA A 39 6.97 -5.16 -0.50
CA ALA A 39 7.46 -5.55 -1.83
C ALA A 39 7.14 -7.01 -2.18
N ASN A 40 6.76 -7.84 -1.20
CA ASN A 40 6.40 -9.23 -1.46
C ASN A 40 5.00 -9.29 -2.08
N SER A 41 4.85 -10.04 -3.18
CA SER A 41 3.59 -10.09 -3.93
C SER A 41 2.41 -10.67 -3.14
N ASP A 42 2.68 -11.47 -2.10
CA ASP A 42 1.66 -12.00 -1.19
C ASP A 42 1.11 -10.93 -0.21
N MET A 43 1.81 -9.80 -0.06
CA MET A 43 1.35 -8.63 0.70
C MET A 43 0.66 -7.57 -0.17
N HIS A 44 0.64 -7.74 -1.50
CA HIS A 44 -0.04 -6.81 -2.39
C HIS A 44 -1.55 -6.85 -2.20
N ALA A 45 -2.17 -5.66 -2.19
CA ALA A 45 -3.62 -5.52 -2.18
C ALA A 45 -4.20 -5.46 -3.59
N ILE A 46 -5.48 -5.79 -3.72
CA ILE A 46 -6.24 -5.59 -4.96
C ILE A 46 -6.72 -4.14 -5.07
N PHE A 47 -6.78 -3.63 -6.30
CA PHE A 47 -7.41 -2.35 -6.62
C PHE A 47 -8.27 -2.50 -7.86
N TYR A 48 -9.55 -2.15 -7.75
CA TYR A 48 -10.49 -2.07 -8.87
C TYR A 48 -11.17 -0.71 -8.83
N ALA A 49 -11.25 -0.08 -9.99
CA ALA A 49 -11.89 1.22 -10.15
C ALA A 49 -12.86 1.18 -11.33
N TYR A 50 -14.05 1.72 -11.13
CA TYR A 50 -15.08 1.81 -12.16
C TYR A 50 -15.85 3.11 -11.99
N GLY A 51 -16.06 3.83 -13.09
CA GLY A 51 -16.79 5.09 -13.07
C GLY A 51 -16.49 5.95 -14.31
N PRO A 52 -17.17 7.10 -14.44
CA PRO A 52 -17.00 7.98 -15.60
C PRO A 52 -15.58 8.54 -15.71
N ALA A 53 -14.90 8.77 -14.58
CA ALA A 53 -13.55 9.33 -14.55
C ALA A 53 -12.46 8.33 -15.01
N PHE A 54 -12.63 7.03 -14.75
CA PHE A 54 -11.63 6.00 -15.04
C PHE A 54 -11.67 5.50 -16.48
N LYS A 55 -10.51 5.13 -17.02
CA LYS A 55 -10.40 4.44 -18.31
C LYS A 55 -11.14 3.11 -18.27
N VAL A 56 -11.73 2.73 -19.40
CA VAL A 56 -12.46 1.46 -19.56
C VAL A 56 -11.51 0.41 -20.15
N ASN A 57 -11.59 -0.84 -19.68
CA ASN A 57 -10.73 -1.94 -20.13
C ASN A 57 -9.23 -1.65 -20.00
N TYR A 58 -8.85 -0.91 -18.95
CA TYR A 58 -7.46 -0.57 -18.67
C TYR A 58 -6.92 -1.42 -17.52
N VAL A 59 -5.72 -1.97 -17.72
CA VAL A 59 -4.96 -2.68 -16.67
C VAL A 59 -3.76 -1.82 -16.32
N SER A 60 -3.71 -1.36 -15.08
CA SER A 60 -2.59 -0.58 -14.57
C SER A 60 -1.42 -1.48 -14.16
N PRO A 61 -0.17 -1.02 -14.27
CA PRO A 61 0.92 -1.51 -13.43
C PRO A 61 0.59 -1.36 -11.94
N THR A 62 1.33 -2.05 -11.08
CA THR A 62 1.28 -1.87 -9.62
C THR A 62 1.68 -0.44 -9.24
N PHE A 63 1.05 0.10 -8.22
CA PHE A 63 1.33 1.42 -7.65
C PHE A 63 1.13 1.40 -6.13
N GLU A 64 1.63 2.41 -5.44
CA GLU A 64 1.56 2.51 -3.99
C GLU A 64 0.19 3.05 -3.52
N ASN A 65 -0.34 2.51 -2.43
CA ASN A 65 -1.67 2.91 -1.93
C ASN A 65 -1.75 4.38 -1.47
N VAL A 66 -0.61 5.00 -1.14
CA VAL A 66 -0.54 6.42 -0.76
C VAL A 66 -0.96 7.35 -1.90
N ASP A 67 -0.86 6.89 -3.16
CA ASP A 67 -1.25 7.65 -4.35
C ASP A 67 -2.78 7.69 -4.56
N ILE A 68 -3.55 6.89 -3.80
CA ILE A 68 -5.02 6.85 -3.92
C ILE A 68 -5.67 8.15 -3.41
N TYR A 69 -5.13 8.77 -2.36
CA TYR A 69 -5.67 10.03 -1.85
C TYR A 69 -5.64 11.16 -2.89
N PRO A 70 -4.48 11.51 -3.50
CA PRO A 70 -4.46 12.56 -4.51
C PRO A 70 -5.28 12.20 -5.76
N LEU A 71 -5.41 10.92 -6.12
CA LEU A 71 -6.31 10.46 -7.18
C LEU A 71 -7.79 10.77 -6.87
N ILE A 72 -8.23 10.53 -5.63
CA ILE A 72 -9.60 10.85 -5.20
C ILE A 72 -9.82 12.36 -5.21
N CYS A 73 -8.85 13.14 -4.73
CA CYS A 73 -8.89 14.60 -4.78
C CYS A 73 -9.08 15.11 -6.22
N GLU A 74 -8.31 14.57 -7.18
CA GLU A 74 -8.44 14.92 -8.60
C GLU A 74 -9.85 14.63 -9.14
N ILE A 75 -10.38 13.44 -8.88
CA ILE A 75 -11.74 13.05 -9.34
C ILE A 75 -12.82 13.98 -8.76
N LEU A 76 -12.65 14.45 -7.53
CA LEU A 76 -13.60 15.31 -6.83
C LEU A 76 -13.36 16.82 -7.07
N GLY A 77 -12.28 17.20 -7.77
CA GLY A 77 -11.89 18.59 -7.97
C GLY A 77 -11.45 19.30 -6.67
N LEU A 78 -10.80 18.57 -5.76
CA LEU A 78 -10.32 19.08 -4.48
C LEU A 78 -8.82 19.35 -4.53
N GLU A 79 -8.37 20.41 -3.85
CA GLU A 79 -6.95 20.64 -3.60
C GLU A 79 -6.45 19.63 -2.55
N PRO A 80 -5.45 18.78 -2.87
CA PRO A 80 -4.94 17.80 -1.92
C PRO A 80 -4.11 18.48 -0.83
N ALA A 81 -4.19 17.97 0.40
CA ALA A 81 -3.22 18.33 1.44
C ALA A 81 -1.81 17.83 1.08
N SER A 82 -0.79 18.36 1.74
CA SER A 82 0.58 17.85 1.60
C SER A 82 0.67 16.42 2.13
N VAL A 83 0.95 15.48 1.21
CA VAL A 83 1.07 14.03 1.47
C VAL A 83 2.24 13.46 0.68
N ASP A 84 2.66 12.23 1.02
CA ASP A 84 3.75 11.54 0.30
C ASP A 84 3.32 11.01 -1.08
N GLY A 85 2.03 10.73 -1.25
CA GLY A 85 1.47 10.21 -2.49
C GLY A 85 1.48 11.26 -3.61
N LYS A 86 1.64 10.80 -4.85
CA LYS A 86 1.72 11.67 -6.02
C LYS A 86 0.74 11.24 -7.10
N LEU A 87 -0.07 12.21 -7.55
CA LEU A 87 -1.02 12.00 -8.65
C LEU A 87 -0.33 11.52 -9.93
N GLU A 88 0.90 11.96 -10.19
CA GLU A 88 1.67 11.59 -11.39
C GLU A 88 1.91 10.08 -11.55
N HIS A 89 1.88 9.31 -10.46
CA HIS A 89 2.02 7.86 -10.51
C HIS A 89 0.74 7.14 -10.98
N VAL A 90 -0.42 7.78 -10.82
CA VAL A 90 -1.75 7.15 -10.97
C VAL A 90 -2.70 7.91 -11.89
N ASN A 91 -2.33 9.09 -12.40
CA ASN A 91 -3.16 9.86 -13.34
C ASN A 91 -3.46 9.06 -14.63
N GLY A 92 -2.60 8.12 -15.00
CA GLY A 92 -2.81 7.20 -16.10
C GLY A 92 -4.07 6.33 -15.97
N LEU A 93 -4.66 6.23 -14.78
CA LEU A 93 -5.95 5.56 -14.54
C LEU A 93 -7.15 6.38 -15.07
N LEU A 94 -7.02 7.70 -15.15
CA LEU A 94 -8.08 8.64 -15.55
C LEU A 94 -8.15 8.79 -17.07
N LYS A 95 -9.32 9.16 -17.58
CA LYS A 95 -9.56 9.34 -19.04
C LYS A 95 -9.01 10.64 -19.61
N TYR A 96 -8.79 11.64 -18.78
CA TYR A 96 -8.44 13.01 -19.16
C TYR A 96 -7.04 13.38 -18.69
#